data_AF-F2US04-F1
#
_entry.id   AF-F2US04-F1
#
_cell.length_a   1.000
_cell.length_b   1.000
_cell.length_c   1.000
_cell.angle_alpha   90.00
_cell.angle_beta   90.00
_cell.angle_gamma   90.00
#
_symmetry.space_group_name_H-M   'P 1'
#
loop_
_entity.id
_entity.type
_entity.pdbx_description
1 polymer ?
#
loop_
_entity_poly.entity_id
_entity_poly.type
_entity_poly.pdbx_seq_one_letter_code
_entity_poly.pdbx_strand_id
1 'polypeptide(L)'
;MLDQTKRPLTIPPDFATYAEQHARTYDAVYVNARDLITMAVSSGSKMGTALKPYVDRGMMVPDNLFTKLVVQRLWEQDCVTRGWVLDGFPLTRAQAEGLSKAGFVPGLAVFLDAPAQVCLDRLTLRRTDPITGKRYHLATNPPPSQDVLDRLKQHPDDEHDVVHRRMMDAQAFLKELKDFYKKGVTIDSARPIGDVLASVESHLVNPRESA
;
A
#
# COMPACT_ATOMS: atom_id res chain seq x y z
N MET A 1 -20.88 14.67 -0.40
CA MET A 1 -20.62 13.29 -0.85
C MET A 1 -19.10 13.15 -0.97
N LEU A 2 -18.48 12.25 -0.21
CA LEU A 2 -17.02 12.11 -0.15
C LEU A 2 -16.52 11.52 -1.47
N ASP A 3 -15.50 12.13 -2.06
CA ASP A 3 -14.89 11.66 -3.30
C ASP A 3 -13.99 10.44 -3.02
N GLN A 4 -14.61 9.26 -2.96
CA GLN A 4 -13.92 7.99 -2.65
C GLN A 4 -12.95 7.55 -3.76
N THR A 5 -12.95 8.22 -4.92
CA THR A 5 -12.05 7.93 -6.05
C THR A 5 -10.58 8.22 -5.73
N LYS A 6 -10.30 9.02 -4.69
CA LYS A 6 -8.94 9.53 -4.39
C LYS A 6 -8.16 8.72 -3.36
N ARG A 7 -8.69 7.56 -2.92
CA ARG A 7 -7.94 6.64 -2.05
C ARG A 7 -7.02 5.74 -2.91
N PRO A 8 -5.81 5.38 -2.46
CA PRO A 8 -4.94 4.45 -3.17
C PRO A 8 -5.58 3.06 -3.24
N LEU A 9 -5.62 2.46 -4.43
CA LEU A 9 -6.23 1.15 -4.64
C LEU A 9 -5.37 0.07 -3.97
N THR A 10 -5.95 -0.72 -3.07
CA THR A 10 -5.26 -1.83 -2.40
C THR A 10 -5.80 -3.14 -2.97
N ILE A 11 -5.05 -3.72 -3.92
CA ILE A 11 -5.38 -4.95 -4.63
C ILE A 11 -4.91 -6.17 -3.81
N PRO A 12 -5.79 -7.15 -3.50
CA PRO A 12 -5.44 -8.40 -2.83
C PRO A 12 -4.62 -9.39 -3.68
N PRO A 13 -3.86 -10.35 -3.11
CA PRO A 13 -3.47 -10.40 -1.70
C PRO A 13 -2.74 -9.10 -1.36
N ASP A 14 -3.14 -8.48 -0.25
CA ASP A 14 -2.88 -7.07 -0.01
C ASP A 14 -1.37 -6.80 -0.15
N PHE A 15 -0.98 -5.69 -0.79
CA PHE A 15 0.43 -5.25 -0.84
C PHE A 15 1.10 -5.28 0.55
N ALA A 16 0.30 -4.98 1.58
CA ALA A 16 0.63 -5.11 2.98
C ALA A 16 1.11 -6.51 3.39
N THR A 17 0.52 -7.57 2.85
CA THR A 17 0.93 -8.96 3.11
C THR A 17 2.37 -9.21 2.62
N TYR A 18 2.73 -8.70 1.43
CA TYR A 18 4.09 -8.85 0.92
C TYR A 18 5.09 -8.02 1.74
N ALA A 19 4.78 -6.75 1.97
CA ALA A 19 5.66 -5.83 2.68
C ALA A 19 5.86 -6.23 4.15
N GLU A 20 4.80 -6.66 4.84
CA GLU A 20 4.86 -7.14 6.23
C GLU A 20 5.66 -8.43 6.34
N GLN A 21 5.41 -9.41 5.46
CA GLN A 21 6.15 -10.66 5.48
C GLN A 21 7.64 -10.44 5.19
N HIS A 22 7.94 -9.55 4.26
CA HIS A 22 9.32 -9.19 3.93
C HIS A 22 10.03 -8.46 5.08
N ALA A 23 9.36 -7.51 5.73
CA ALA A 23 9.89 -6.84 6.91
C ALA A 23 10.25 -7.85 8.02
N ARG A 24 9.38 -8.84 8.24
CA ARG A 24 9.63 -9.93 9.21
C ARG A 24 10.84 -10.79 8.83
N THR A 25 11.01 -11.14 7.56
CA THR A 25 12.15 -11.95 7.08
C THR A 25 13.50 -11.29 7.37
N TYR A 26 13.58 -9.97 7.24
CA TYR A 26 14.84 -9.21 7.40
C TYR A 26 14.96 -8.48 8.75
N ASP A 27 14.06 -8.76 9.71
CA ASP A 27 13.94 -8.02 10.99
C ASP A 27 13.84 -6.49 10.82
N ALA A 28 13.33 -6.05 9.68
CA ALA A 28 13.11 -4.63 9.38
C ALA A 28 11.78 -4.14 9.96
N VAL A 29 11.65 -2.83 10.12
CA VAL A 29 10.40 -2.21 10.55
C VAL A 29 9.40 -2.17 9.38
N TYR A 30 8.24 -2.80 9.53
CA TYR A 30 7.12 -2.58 8.60
C TYR A 30 6.46 -1.23 8.89
N VAL A 31 6.44 -0.35 7.89
CA VAL A 31 5.83 0.98 7.98
C VAL A 31 4.70 1.09 6.96
N ASN A 32 3.46 0.95 7.44
CA ASN A 32 2.28 1.25 6.65
C ASN A 32 1.95 2.74 6.75
N ALA A 33 2.12 3.49 5.65
CA ALA A 33 1.94 4.93 5.67
C ALA A 33 0.49 5.37 5.99
N ARG A 34 -0.51 4.54 5.66
CA ARG A 34 -1.92 4.85 5.97
C ARG A 34 -2.21 4.68 7.46
N ASP A 35 -1.63 3.66 8.08
CA ASP A 35 -1.79 3.44 9.52
C ASP A 35 -1.14 4.56 10.32
N LEU A 36 -0.03 5.14 9.83
CA LEU A 36 0.57 6.33 10.44
C LEU A 36 -0.40 7.50 10.54
N ILE A 37 -1.23 7.72 9.52
CA ILE A 37 -2.25 8.79 9.56
C ILE A 37 -3.25 8.50 10.67
N THR A 38 -3.78 7.28 10.70
CA THR A 38 -4.76 6.85 11.71
C THR A 38 -4.18 6.98 13.12
N MET A 39 -2.97 6.47 13.35
CA MET A 39 -2.27 6.54 14.63
C MET A 39 -1.98 7.97 15.07
N ALA A 40 -1.54 8.84 14.14
CA ALA A 40 -1.29 10.24 14.44
C ALA A 40 -2.57 10.96 14.90
N VAL A 41 -3.69 10.72 14.21
CA VAL A 41 -5.00 11.30 14.58
C VAL A 41 -5.50 10.75 15.92
N SER A 42 -5.45 9.44 16.12
CA SER A 42 -5.90 8.79 17.36
C SER A 42 -5.08 9.20 18.59
N SER A 43 -3.79 9.46 18.43
CA SER A 43 -2.92 9.91 19.53
C SER A 43 -3.13 11.37 19.93
N GLY A 44 -3.86 12.17 19.14
CA GLY A 44 -4.01 13.61 19.39
C GLY A 44 -2.70 14.40 19.25
N SER A 45 -1.69 13.83 18.58
CA SER A 45 -0.40 14.49 18.36
C SER A 45 -0.54 15.81 17.59
N LYS A 46 0.48 16.68 17.65
CA LYS A 46 0.49 17.92 16.85
C LYS A 46 0.28 17.64 15.34
N MET A 47 0.87 16.56 14.85
CA MET A 47 0.68 16.09 13.47
C MET A 47 -0.75 15.56 13.25
N GLY A 48 -1.28 14.77 14.18
CA GLY A 48 -2.65 14.29 14.16
C GLY A 48 -3.69 15.39 14.06
N THR A 49 -3.54 16.45 14.87
CA THR A 49 -4.42 17.62 14.82
C THR A 49 -4.39 18.31 13.47
N ALA A 50 -3.22 18.37 12.81
CA ALA A 50 -3.10 18.91 11.45
C ALA A 50 -3.72 18.00 10.38
N LEU A 51 -3.71 16.68 10.59
CA LEU A 51 -4.27 15.67 9.68
C LEU A 51 -5.79 15.52 9.80
N LYS A 52 -6.33 15.72 11.01
CA LYS A 52 -7.72 15.45 11.37
C LYS A 52 -8.74 16.07 10.40
N PRO A 53 -8.62 17.34 9.94
CA PRO A 53 -9.59 17.92 9.02
C PRO A 53 -9.65 17.21 7.66
N TYR A 54 -8.53 16.66 7.19
CA TYR A 54 -8.48 15.90 5.93
C TYR A 54 -9.13 14.54 6.10
N VAL A 55 -8.83 13.84 7.21
CA VAL A 55 -9.40 12.53 7.53
C VAL A 55 -10.91 12.61 7.74
N ASP A 56 -11.38 13.55 8.56
CA ASP A 56 -12.81 13.75 8.85
C ASP A 56 -13.62 14.04 7.58
N ARG A 57 -13.02 14.79 6.65
CA ARG A 57 -13.64 15.17 5.36
C ARG A 57 -13.30 14.20 4.23
N GLY A 58 -12.67 13.06 4.52
CA GLY A 58 -12.21 12.07 3.53
C GLY A 58 -11.43 12.67 2.35
N MET A 59 -10.71 13.77 2.59
CA MET A 59 -9.86 14.43 1.60
C MET A 59 -8.46 13.81 1.63
N MET A 60 -7.74 13.94 0.52
CA MET A 60 -6.32 13.59 0.48
C MET A 60 -5.52 14.48 1.44
N VAL A 61 -4.61 13.85 2.17
CA VAL A 61 -3.61 14.56 2.95
C VAL A 61 -2.62 15.22 1.97
N PRO A 62 -2.28 16.51 2.14
CA PRO A 62 -1.29 17.16 1.29
C PRO A 62 0.07 16.46 1.32
N ASP A 63 0.72 16.33 0.17
CA ASP A 63 1.98 15.59 0.01
C ASP A 63 3.06 16.05 1.00
N ASN A 64 3.18 17.35 1.27
CA ASN A 64 4.15 17.88 2.20
C ASN A 64 3.89 17.43 3.65
N LEU A 65 2.63 17.33 4.06
CA LEU A 65 2.23 16.92 5.40
C LEU A 65 2.40 15.41 5.55
N PHE A 66 2.03 14.65 4.52
CA PHE A 66 2.19 13.20 4.52
C PHE A 66 3.66 12.81 4.51
N THR A 67 4.48 13.46 3.68
CA THR A 67 5.94 13.26 3.65
C THR A 67 6.54 13.54 5.03
N LYS A 68 6.16 14.63 5.70
CA LYS A 68 6.65 14.94 7.06
C LYS A 68 6.31 13.85 8.07
N LEU A 69 5.07 13.33 8.03
CA LEU A 69 4.63 12.24 8.90
C LEU A 69 5.47 10.98 8.68
N VAL A 70 5.67 10.58 7.43
CA VAL A 70 6.46 9.39 7.09
C VAL A 70 7.93 9.58 7.50
N VAL A 71 8.53 10.71 7.16
CA VAL A 71 9.92 11.06 7.54
C VAL A 71 10.11 11.00 9.05
N GLN A 72 9.15 11.52 9.83
CA GLN A 72 9.22 11.45 11.29
C GLN A 72 9.29 10.00 11.79
N ARG A 73 8.47 9.10 11.22
CA ARG A 73 8.50 7.66 11.58
C ARG A 73 9.82 7.01 11.19
N LEU A 74 10.35 7.31 10.00
CA LEU A 74 11.59 6.71 9.51
C LEU A 74 12.83 7.17 10.30
N TRP A 75 12.76 8.31 10.99
CA TRP A 75 13.82 8.80 11.89
C TRP A 75 13.83 8.15 13.27
N GLU A 76 12.80 7.36 13.62
CA GLU A 76 12.79 6.66 14.91
C GLU A 76 13.89 5.60 14.98
N GLN A 77 14.40 5.35 16.19
CA GLN A 77 15.62 4.56 16.41
C GLN A 77 15.52 3.13 15.85
N ASP A 78 14.34 2.52 15.87
CA ASP A 78 14.10 1.19 15.32
C ASP A 78 14.26 1.16 13.79
N CYS A 79 13.69 2.14 13.08
CA CYS A 79 13.82 2.28 11.63
C CYS A 79 15.27 2.54 11.22
N VAL A 80 16.00 3.34 12.00
CA VAL A 80 17.41 3.69 11.73
C VAL A 80 18.33 2.49 11.95
N THR A 81 18.09 1.70 13.00
CA THR A 81 18.98 0.59 13.38
C THR A 81 18.69 -0.70 12.63
N ARG A 82 17.41 -1.01 12.37
CA ARG A 82 17.00 -2.26 11.70
C ARG A 82 16.62 -2.09 10.23
N GLY A 83 16.52 -0.85 9.75
CA GLY A 83 15.95 -0.55 8.45
C GLY A 83 14.43 -0.62 8.44
N TRP A 84 13.84 -0.44 7.27
CA TRP A 84 12.40 -0.29 7.09
C TRP A 84 11.92 -0.85 5.76
N VAL A 85 10.67 -1.30 5.75
CA VAL A 85 9.89 -1.60 4.55
C VAL A 85 8.69 -0.66 4.55
N LEU A 86 8.66 0.27 3.59
CA LEU A 86 7.62 1.28 3.49
C LEU A 86 6.55 0.83 2.50
N ASP A 87 5.30 0.79 2.97
CA ASP A 87 4.13 0.39 2.19
C ASP A 87 3.11 1.53 2.08
N GLY A 88 2.50 1.63 0.90
CA GLY A 88 1.51 2.66 0.57
C GLY A 88 2.07 4.07 0.39
N PHE A 89 3.40 4.24 0.32
CA PHE A 89 4.07 5.52 0.09
C PHE A 89 5.48 5.30 -0.52
N PRO A 90 5.96 6.15 -1.44
CA PRO A 90 5.26 7.28 -2.06
C PRO A 90 4.27 6.84 -3.15
N LEU A 91 3.26 7.68 -3.40
CA LEU A 91 2.25 7.51 -4.44
C LEU A 91 2.32 8.58 -5.52
N THR A 92 3.02 9.69 -5.27
CA THR A 92 3.25 10.75 -6.25
C THR A 92 4.74 11.01 -6.38
N ARG A 93 5.17 11.57 -7.52
CA ARG A 93 6.54 12.02 -7.69
C ARG A 93 6.97 13.02 -6.62
N ALA A 94 6.09 13.94 -6.23
CA ALA A 94 6.38 14.95 -5.20
C ALA A 94 6.67 14.32 -3.82
N GLN A 95 5.96 13.25 -3.46
CA GLN A 95 6.23 12.47 -2.25
C GLN A 95 7.60 11.76 -2.31
N ALA A 96 7.93 11.17 -3.47
CA ALA A 96 9.21 10.50 -3.69
C ALA A 96 10.39 11.49 -3.61
N GLU A 97 10.26 12.66 -4.23
CA GLU A 97 11.21 13.77 -4.12
C GLU A 97 11.34 14.27 -2.68
N GLY A 98 10.22 14.33 -1.95
CA GLY A 98 10.17 14.69 -0.54
C GLY A 98 11.00 13.76 0.35
N LEU A 99 10.87 12.44 0.17
CA LEU A 99 11.68 11.44 0.89
C LEU A 99 13.17 11.58 0.55
N SER A 100 13.48 11.68 -0.75
CA SER A 100 14.87 11.79 -1.20
C SER A 100 15.55 13.05 -0.66
N LYS A 101 14.87 14.19 -0.65
CA LYS A 101 15.35 15.44 -0.04
C LYS A 101 15.56 15.33 1.47
N ALA A 102 14.79 14.47 2.15
CA ALA A 102 14.93 14.18 3.57
C ALA A 102 16.03 13.13 3.88
N GLY A 103 16.74 12.63 2.86
CA GLY A 103 17.80 11.63 3.01
C GLY A 103 17.32 10.18 3.02
N PHE A 104 16.03 9.92 2.79
CA PHE A 104 15.48 8.56 2.73
C PHE A 104 15.39 8.08 1.29
N VAL A 105 16.39 7.33 0.87
CA VAL A 105 16.42 6.64 -0.42
C VAL A 105 16.32 5.13 -0.15
N PRO A 106 15.28 4.43 -0.66
CA PRO A 106 15.16 2.99 -0.47
C PRO A 106 16.31 2.26 -1.16
N GLY A 107 16.82 1.20 -0.53
CA GLY A 107 17.79 0.30 -1.17
C GLY A 107 17.21 -0.43 -2.39
N LEU A 108 15.90 -0.72 -2.35
CA LEU A 108 15.15 -1.30 -3.45
C LEU A 108 13.73 -0.71 -3.47
N ALA A 109 13.29 -0.26 -4.64
CA ALA A 109 11.89 0.07 -4.91
C ALA A 109 11.25 -1.11 -5.66
N VAL A 110 10.17 -1.66 -5.12
CA VAL A 110 9.46 -2.81 -5.72
C VAL A 110 8.10 -2.33 -6.23
N PHE A 111 7.83 -2.58 -7.51
CA PHE A 111 6.55 -2.32 -8.15
C PHE A 111 5.88 -3.66 -8.44
N LEU A 112 4.75 -3.93 -7.78
CA LEU A 112 3.97 -5.12 -8.13
C LEU A 112 3.04 -4.78 -9.29
N ASP A 113 3.08 -5.59 -10.33
CA ASP A 113 2.25 -5.45 -11.51
C ASP A 113 1.35 -6.67 -11.69
N ALA A 114 0.17 -6.49 -12.26
CA ALA A 114 -0.73 -7.58 -12.60
C ALA A 114 -1.66 -7.12 -13.73
N PRO A 115 -2.13 -8.05 -14.58
CA PRO A 115 -3.10 -7.74 -15.62
C PRO A 115 -4.34 -7.05 -15.04
N ALA A 116 -4.90 -6.08 -15.77
CA ALA A 116 -6.03 -5.30 -15.29
C ALA A 116 -7.22 -6.18 -14.86
N GLN A 117 -7.52 -7.22 -15.64
CA GLN A 117 -8.59 -8.16 -15.30
C GLN A 117 -8.34 -8.88 -13.98
N VAL A 118 -7.09 -9.28 -13.71
CA VAL A 118 -6.71 -9.94 -12.44
C VAL A 118 -6.96 -8.99 -11.26
N CYS A 119 -6.57 -7.72 -11.39
CA CYS A 119 -6.82 -6.70 -10.36
C CYS A 119 -8.31 -6.47 -10.13
N LEU A 120 -9.09 -6.40 -11.21
CA LEU A 120 -10.54 -6.23 -11.16
C LEU A 120 -11.22 -7.40 -10.45
N ASP A 121 -10.88 -8.63 -10.79
CA ASP A 121 -11.44 -9.83 -10.18
C ASP A 121 -11.11 -9.88 -8.67
N ARG A 122 -9.84 -9.62 -8.31
CA ARG A 122 -9.35 -9.59 -6.92
C ARG A 122 -10.12 -8.61 -6.03
N LEU A 123 -10.53 -7.47 -6.59
CA LEU A 123 -11.23 -6.42 -5.87
C LEU A 123 -12.73 -6.62 -5.86
N THR A 124 -13.34 -6.86 -7.03
CA THR A 124 -14.80 -6.95 -7.17
C THR A 124 -15.39 -8.19 -6.50
N LEU A 125 -14.60 -9.24 -6.29
CA LEU A 125 -14.99 -10.45 -5.55
C LEU A 125 -14.64 -10.40 -4.06
N ARG A 126 -14.02 -9.30 -3.59
CA ARG A 126 -13.71 -9.09 -2.17
C ARG A 126 -14.99 -8.77 -1.39
N ARG A 127 -15.10 -9.39 -0.23
CA ARG A 127 -16.25 -9.24 0.67
C ARG A 127 -15.75 -9.13 2.11
N THR A 128 -16.46 -8.36 2.93
CA THR A 128 -16.14 -8.21 4.35
C THR A 128 -17.33 -8.65 5.18
N ASP A 129 -17.09 -9.50 6.17
CA ASP A 129 -18.07 -9.84 7.18
C ASP A 129 -18.23 -8.66 8.15
N PRO A 130 -19.41 -8.03 8.23
CA PRO A 130 -19.61 -6.85 9.06
C PRO A 130 -19.55 -7.17 10.57
N ILE A 131 -19.67 -8.43 10.97
CA ILE A 131 -19.63 -8.83 12.39
C ILE A 131 -18.19 -9.05 12.84
N THR A 132 -17.42 -9.81 12.06
CA THR A 132 -16.06 -10.21 12.44
C THR A 132 -14.97 -9.30 11.88
N GLY A 133 -15.30 -8.47 10.91
CA GLY A 133 -14.33 -7.69 10.12
C GLY A 133 -13.47 -8.54 9.17
N LYS A 134 -13.65 -9.87 9.16
CA LYS A 134 -12.87 -10.77 8.30
C LYS A 134 -13.21 -10.53 6.83
N ARG A 135 -12.16 -10.53 6.00
CA ARG A 135 -12.28 -10.43 4.54
C ARG A 135 -12.31 -11.83 3.93
N TYR A 136 -13.16 -11.98 2.93
CA TYR A 136 -13.31 -13.17 2.10
C TYR A 136 -13.16 -12.78 0.63
N HIS A 137 -12.87 -13.76 -0.21
CA HIS A 137 -12.86 -13.62 -1.65
C HIS A 137 -13.68 -14.74 -2.26
N LEU A 138 -14.74 -14.42 -3.00
CA LEU A 138 -15.74 -15.41 -3.42
C LEU A 138 -15.17 -16.60 -4.20
N ALA A 139 -14.09 -16.41 -4.97
CA ALA A 139 -13.42 -17.51 -5.68
C ALA A 139 -12.30 -18.22 -4.89
N THR A 140 -11.36 -17.48 -4.29
CA THR A 140 -10.11 -18.04 -3.75
C THR A 140 -10.11 -18.26 -2.24
N ASN A 141 -11.01 -17.61 -1.51
CA ASN A 141 -11.18 -17.78 -0.06
C ASN A 141 -12.66 -17.58 0.30
N PRO A 142 -13.53 -18.52 -0.12
CA PRO A 142 -14.97 -18.41 0.08
C PRO A 142 -15.32 -18.46 1.58
N PRO A 143 -16.48 -17.89 1.97
CA PRO A 143 -16.93 -17.96 3.36
C PRO A 143 -17.21 -19.41 3.79
N PRO A 144 -17.05 -19.73 5.08
CA PRO A 144 -17.15 -21.11 5.57
C PRO A 144 -18.58 -21.65 5.67
N SER A 145 -19.61 -20.81 5.50
CA SER A 145 -21.02 -21.21 5.56
C SER A 145 -21.93 -20.23 4.82
N GLN A 146 -23.15 -20.67 4.50
CA GLN A 146 -24.17 -19.84 3.85
C GLN A 146 -24.56 -18.63 4.70
N ASP A 147 -24.71 -18.80 6.01
CA ASP A 147 -25.02 -17.69 6.93
C ASP A 147 -23.96 -16.59 6.90
N VAL A 148 -22.68 -16.96 6.75
CA VAL A 148 -21.59 -15.99 6.58
C VAL A 148 -21.70 -15.33 5.21
N LEU A 149 -21.94 -16.10 4.14
CA LEU A 149 -22.09 -15.60 2.77
C LEU A 149 -23.20 -14.54 2.67
N ASP A 150 -24.38 -14.82 3.21
CA ASP A 150 -25.57 -13.96 3.10
C ASP A 150 -25.40 -12.60 3.79
N ARG A 151 -24.56 -12.54 4.83
CA ARG A 151 -24.29 -11.27 5.56
C ARG A 151 -23.08 -10.50 5.01
N LEU A 152 -22.32 -11.07 4.08
CA LEU A 152 -21.14 -10.42 3.54
C LEU A 152 -21.52 -9.12 2.80
N LYS A 153 -20.69 -8.10 2.97
CA LYS A 153 -20.85 -6.83 2.26
C LYS A 153 -19.68 -6.57 1.33
N GLN A 154 -19.97 -6.05 0.15
CA GLN A 154 -18.98 -5.43 -0.72
C GLN A 154 -18.76 -4.00 -0.25
N HIS A 155 -17.51 -3.57 -0.25
CA HIS A 155 -17.19 -2.17 0.04
C HIS A 155 -17.46 -1.31 -1.21
N PRO A 156 -17.98 -0.07 -1.10
CA PRO A 156 -18.21 0.81 -2.26
C PRO A 156 -16.97 0.99 -3.15
N ASP A 157 -15.79 1.11 -2.53
CA ASP A 157 -14.49 1.15 -3.22
C ASP A 157 -14.17 -0.06 -4.11
N ASP A 158 -14.86 -1.19 -3.90
CA ASP A 158 -14.67 -2.45 -4.63
C ASP A 158 -15.71 -2.64 -5.75
N GLU A 159 -16.60 -1.65 -5.97
CA GLU A 159 -17.51 -1.64 -7.12
C GLU A 159 -16.73 -1.52 -8.43
N HIS A 160 -17.21 -2.23 -9.47
CA HIS A 160 -16.51 -2.36 -10.74
C HIS A 160 -16.04 -1.01 -11.33
N ASP A 161 -16.94 -0.03 -11.43
CA ASP A 161 -16.64 1.27 -12.03
C ASP A 161 -15.68 2.11 -11.18
N VAL A 162 -15.74 1.94 -9.85
CA VAL A 162 -14.84 2.61 -8.91
C VAL A 162 -13.43 2.01 -9.02
N VAL A 163 -13.33 0.68 -9.04
CA VAL A 163 -12.07 -0.05 -9.22
C VAL A 163 -11.43 0.34 -10.55
N HIS A 164 -12.19 0.27 -11.64
CA HIS A 164 -11.69 0.59 -12.98
C HIS A 164 -11.13 2.02 -13.06
N ARG A 165 -11.87 3.02 -12.54
CA ARG A 165 -11.41 4.41 -12.49
C ARG A 165 -10.11 4.55 -11.70
N ARG A 166 -10.05 3.93 -10.51
CA ARG A 166 -8.86 4.00 -9.64
C ARG A 166 -7.64 3.30 -10.24
N MET A 167 -7.84 2.25 -11.03
CA MET A 167 -6.76 1.60 -11.75
C MET A 167 -6.15 2.52 -12.82
N MET A 168 -6.97 3.29 -13.54
CA MET A 168 -6.48 4.29 -14.50
C MET A 168 -5.63 5.37 -13.82
N ASP A 169 -6.11 5.90 -12.69
CA ASP A 169 -5.36 6.90 -11.91
C ASP A 169 -4.03 6.31 -11.39
N ALA A 170 -4.06 5.09 -10.84
CA ALA A 170 -2.88 4.41 -10.33
C ALA A 170 -1.83 4.16 -11.42
N GLN A 171 -2.24 3.84 -12.64
CA GLN A 171 -1.31 3.61 -13.75
C GLN A 171 -0.52 4.87 -14.12
N ALA A 172 -1.15 6.05 -14.09
CA ALA A 172 -0.48 7.31 -14.33
C ALA A 172 0.58 7.61 -13.25
N PHE A 173 0.22 7.44 -11.98
CA PHE A 173 1.14 7.63 -10.86
C PHE A 173 2.31 6.64 -10.86
N LEU A 174 2.02 5.36 -11.13
CA LEU A 174 3.04 4.32 -11.20
C LEU A 174 4.08 4.61 -12.29
N LYS A 175 3.66 5.16 -13.43
CA LYS A 175 4.59 5.55 -14.50
C LYS A 175 5.58 6.60 -14.00
N GLU A 176 5.10 7.67 -13.35
CA GLU A 176 5.97 8.71 -12.82
C GLU A 176 6.93 8.21 -11.73
N LEU A 177 6.46 7.30 -10.87
CA LEU A 177 7.28 6.70 -9.81
C LEU A 177 8.34 5.74 -10.37
N LYS A 178 8.01 4.94 -11.39
CA LYS A 178 8.99 4.09 -12.08
C LYS A 178 10.07 4.93 -12.75
N ASP A 179 9.70 6.06 -13.34
CA ASP A 179 10.66 7.00 -13.93
C ASP A 179 11.58 7.65 -12.88
N PHE A 180 11.06 7.88 -11.66
CA PHE A 180 11.84 8.41 -10.54
C PHE A 180 12.79 7.36 -9.95
N TYR A 181 12.28 6.16 -9.65
CA TYR A 181 13.04 5.03 -9.13
C TYR A 181 13.55 4.13 -10.26
N LYS A 182 14.48 4.64 -11.07
CA LYS A 182 15.01 3.91 -12.25
C LYS A 182 15.64 2.55 -11.94
N LYS A 183 16.15 2.36 -10.72
CA LYS A 183 16.71 1.10 -10.22
C LYS A 183 15.65 0.17 -9.60
N GLY A 184 14.39 0.59 -9.57
CA GLY A 184 13.30 -0.20 -9.05
C GLY A 184 12.98 -1.38 -9.96
N VAL A 185 12.40 -2.41 -9.35
CA VAL A 185 12.10 -3.69 -10.02
C VAL A 185 10.59 -3.84 -10.14
N THR A 186 10.14 -4.33 -11.29
CA THR A 186 8.72 -4.68 -11.48
C THR A 186 8.57 -6.19 -11.35
N ILE A 187 7.66 -6.64 -10.49
CA ILE A 187 7.41 -8.05 -10.22
C ILE A 187 5.96 -8.38 -10.56
N ASP A 188 5.77 -9.46 -11.30
CA ASP A 188 4.44 -10.00 -11.59
C ASP A 188 3.81 -10.58 -10.32
N SER A 189 2.75 -9.91 -9.85
CA SER A 189 1.97 -10.27 -8.66
C SER A 189 0.73 -11.10 -8.98
N ALA A 190 0.51 -11.49 -10.23
CA ALA A 190 -0.52 -12.47 -10.59
C ALA A 190 -0.14 -13.90 -10.13
N ARG A 191 1.15 -14.13 -9.84
CA ARG A 191 1.71 -15.41 -9.39
C ARG A 191 1.38 -15.72 -7.92
N PRO A 192 1.53 -16.98 -7.47
CA PRO A 192 1.39 -17.33 -6.05
C PRO A 192 2.30 -16.48 -5.15
N ILE A 193 1.83 -16.20 -3.93
CA ILE A 193 2.53 -15.33 -2.97
C ILE A 193 4.00 -15.73 -2.73
N GLY A 194 4.28 -17.03 -2.65
CA GLY A 194 5.64 -17.55 -2.45
C GLY A 194 6.59 -17.19 -3.60
N ASP A 195 6.12 -17.25 -4.85
CA ASP A 195 6.91 -16.91 -6.04
C ASP A 195 7.23 -15.41 -6.07
N VAL A 196 6.26 -14.58 -5.69
CA VAL A 196 6.43 -13.12 -5.63
C VAL A 196 7.46 -12.74 -4.57
N LEU A 197 7.37 -13.32 -3.38
CA LEU A 197 8.32 -13.09 -2.28
C LEU A 197 9.73 -13.53 -2.67
N ALA A 198 9.89 -14.73 -3.22
CA ALA A 198 11.18 -15.22 -3.70
C ALA A 198 11.78 -14.30 -4.79
N SER A 199 10.94 -13.76 -5.68
CA SER A 199 11.38 -12.79 -6.69
C SER A 199 11.90 -11.49 -6.05
N VAL A 200 11.23 -10.95 -5.04
CA VAL A 200 11.70 -9.77 -4.29
C VAL A 200 13.06 -10.06 -3.65
N GLU A 201 13.18 -11.17 -2.94
CA GLU A 201 14.42 -11.57 -2.25
C GLU A 201 15.60 -11.71 -3.22
N SER A 202 15.37 -12.28 -4.41
CA SER A 202 16.42 -12.44 -5.42
C SER A 202 17.06 -11.12 -5.86
N HIS A 203 16.29 -10.03 -5.86
CA HIS A 203 16.78 -8.69 -6.23
C HIS A 203 17.49 -7.97 -5.09
N LEU A 204 17.25 -8.37 -3.83
CA LEU A 204 17.94 -7.84 -2.66
C LEU A 204 19.28 -8.51 -2.42
N VAL A 205 19.36 -9.83 -2.65
CA VAL A 205 20.59 -10.61 -2.48
C VAL A 205 21.55 -10.40 -3.65
N ASN A 206 21.03 -10.17 -4.86
CA ASN A 206 21.83 -9.83 -6.04
C ASN A 206 21.50 -8.39 -6.49
N PRO A 207 21.92 -7.37 -5.73
CA PRO A 207 21.81 -6.00 -6.21
C PRO A 207 22.67 -5.93 -7.47
N ARG A 208 22.05 -5.88 -8.65
CA ARG A 208 22.80 -5.79 -9.91
C ARG A 208 23.78 -4.64 -9.77
N GLU A 209 25.08 -4.95 -9.71
CA GLU A 209 26.15 -3.96 -9.78
C GLU A 209 25.93 -3.20 -11.09
N SER A 210 25.41 -1.98 -10.96
CA SER A 210 25.17 -1.12 -12.11
C SER A 210 26.46 -0.36 -12.34
N ALA A 211 27.19 -0.79 -13.37
CA ALA A 211 28.26 -0.02 -14.02
C ALA A 211 27.78 1.37 -14.47
#